data_AF-O75810-F1
#
_entry.id   AF-O75810-F1
#
_cell.length_a   1.000
_cell.length_b   1.000
_cell.length_c   1.000
_cell.angle_alpha   90.00
_cell.angle_beta   90.00
_cell.angle_gamma   90.00
#
_symmetry.space_group_name_H-M   'P 1'
#
loop_
_entity.id
_entity.type
_entity.pdbx_description
1 polymer ?
#
loop_
_entity_poly.entity_id
_entity_poly.type
_entity_poly.pdbx_seq_one_letter_code
_entity_poly.pdbx_strand_id
1 'polypeptide(L)' 'EPCGGLCPKACEGTGSGSRFQTVDSSNIDGFVNCTKILGNLDFLITGLNGLEILPSLLRPQPTHPSQFISLAKTFLCGAD' A
#
# COMPACT_ATOMS: atom_id res chain seq x y z
N GLU A 1 -3.07 -9.22 -26.89
CA GLU A 1 -3.94 -10.25 -26.31
C GLU A 1 -4.61 -9.71 -25.04
N PRO A 2 -5.83 -10.14 -24.69
CA PRO A 2 -6.32 -9.89 -23.34
C PRO A 2 -5.50 -10.74 -22.38
N CYS A 3 -5.00 -10.12 -21.31
CA CYS A 3 -4.09 -10.75 -20.33
C CYS A 3 -4.68 -12.09 -19.86
N GLY A 4 -3.93 -13.20 -19.98
CA GLY A 4 -4.29 -14.52 -19.45
C GLY A 4 -4.28 -14.62 -17.91
N GLY A 5 -4.52 -13.50 -17.22
CA GLY A 5 -4.43 -13.28 -15.77
C GLY A 5 -5.27 -12.08 -15.32
N LEU A 6 -5.10 -11.60 -14.07
CA LEU A 6 -5.86 -10.43 -13.55
C LEU A 6 -5.75 -9.23 -14.49
N CYS A 7 -6.89 -8.64 -14.87
CA CYS A 7 -6.92 -7.45 -15.73
C CYS A 7 -6.08 -6.31 -15.14
N PRO A 8 -5.38 -5.50 -15.96
CA PRO A 8 -4.52 -4.46 -15.44
C PRO A 8 -5.27 -3.44 -14.56
N LYS A 9 -4.95 -3.41 -13.27
CA LYS A 9 -5.48 -2.42 -12.31
C LYS A 9 -4.36 -1.45 -11.95
N ALA A 10 -4.49 -0.21 -12.42
CA ALA A 10 -3.60 0.87 -12.02
C ALA A 10 -4.10 1.54 -10.73
N CYS A 11 -3.20 1.76 -9.78
CA CYS A 11 -3.52 2.34 -8.46
C CYS A 11 -2.62 3.53 -8.17
N GLU A 12 -3.19 4.58 -7.59
CA GLU A 12 -2.43 5.75 -7.14
C GLU A 12 -1.50 5.36 -5.99
N GLY A 13 -0.24 5.78 -6.09
CA GLY A 13 0.77 5.52 -5.08
C GLY A 13 0.78 6.55 -3.94
N THR A 14 1.88 6.58 -3.21
CA THR A 14 2.13 7.48 -2.09
C THR A 14 3.17 8.55 -2.45
N GLY A 15 3.41 9.48 -1.52
CA GLY A 15 4.48 10.47 -1.58
C GLY A 15 4.02 11.87 -1.95
N SER A 16 4.89 12.66 -2.57
CA SER A 16 4.58 14.05 -2.90
C SER A 16 3.48 14.13 -3.96
N GLY A 17 2.44 14.92 -3.68
CA GLY A 17 1.31 15.12 -4.59
C GLY A 17 0.23 14.02 -4.55
N SER A 18 0.40 12.96 -3.76
CA SER A 18 -0.64 11.95 -3.54
C SER A 18 -1.44 12.23 -2.26
N ARG A 19 -2.53 11.48 -2.08
CA ARG A 19 -3.36 11.56 -0.87
C ARG A 19 -2.67 11.02 0.39
N PHE A 20 -1.72 10.11 0.23
CA PHE A 20 -1.08 9.40 1.35
C PHE A 20 0.43 9.53 1.26
N GLN A 21 1.08 9.92 2.36
CA GLN A 21 2.55 10.01 2.40
C GLN A 21 3.26 8.68 2.57
N THR A 22 2.58 7.64 3.06
CA THR A 22 3.13 6.31 3.30
C THR A 22 2.04 5.27 3.13
N VAL A 23 2.45 4.04 2.85
CA VAL A 23 1.59 2.87 3.01
C VAL A 23 1.37 2.64 4.50
N ASP A 24 0.12 2.46 4.91
CA ASP A 24 -0.27 2.16 6.28
C ASP A 24 -1.52 1.27 6.34
N SER A 25 -1.95 0.89 7.55
CA SER A 25 -3.09 -0.01 7.76
C SER A 25 -4.40 0.49 7.16
N SER A 26 -4.56 1.80 6.95
CA SER A 26 -5.79 2.41 6.44
C SER A 26 -5.89 2.34 4.92
N ASN A 27 -4.76 2.24 4.21
CA ASN A 27 -4.72 2.28 2.75
C ASN A 27 -4.16 1.01 2.09
N ILE A 28 -3.47 0.13 2.84
CA ILE A 28 -2.76 -1.03 2.28
C ILE A 28 -3.67 -2.00 1.51
N ASP A 29 -4.92 -2.19 1.97
CA ASP A 29 -5.88 -3.07 1.32
C ASP A 29 -6.38 -2.50 -0.03
N GLY A 30 -6.24 -1.19 -0.25
CA GLY A 30 -6.54 -0.55 -1.53
C GLY A 30 -5.64 -1.04 -2.68
N PHE A 31 -4.44 -1.52 -2.33
CA PHE A 31 -3.46 -2.01 -3.29
C PHE A 31 -3.67 -3.47 -3.71
N VAL A 32 -4.64 -4.19 -3.12
CA VAL A 32 -4.93 -5.58 -3.51
C VAL A 32 -5.27 -5.64 -5.00
N ASN A 33 -4.62 -6.57 -5.71
CA ASN A 33 -4.74 -6.83 -7.14
C ASN A 33 -4.29 -5.66 -8.06
N CYS A 34 -3.56 -4.66 -7.55
CA CYS A 34 -3.01 -3.60 -8.39
C CYS A 34 -1.84 -4.11 -9.22
N THR A 35 -2.00 -4.27 -10.53
CA THR A 35 -0.89 -4.72 -11.39
C THR A 35 0.06 -3.57 -11.78
N LYS A 36 -0.32 -2.32 -11.49
CA LYS A 36 0.51 -1.14 -11.74
C LYS A 36 0.29 -0.08 -10.66
N ILE A 37 1.37 0.54 -10.20
CA ILE A 37 1.31 1.73 -9.35
C ILE A 37 1.65 2.98 -10.18
N LEU A 38 0.87 4.03 -9.99
CA LEU A 38 1.11 5.36 -10.54
C LEU A 38 1.74 6.22 -9.45
N GLY A 39 3.04 6.46 -9.55
CA GLY A 39 3.83 7.12 -8.50
C GLY A 39 4.67 6.11 -7.72
N ASN A 40 4.82 6.34 -6.42
CA ASN A 40 5.71 5.57 -5.54
C ASN A 40 4.94 4.71 -4.53
N LEU A 41 5.65 3.82 -3.84
CA LEU A 41 5.23 3.27 -2.56
C LEU A 41 6.29 3.59 -1.52
N ASP A 42 5.95 4.48 -0.60
CA ASP A 42 6.78 4.96 0.48
C ASP A 42 6.41 4.19 1.76
N PHE A 43 7.42 3.66 2.44
CA PHE A 43 7.28 2.91 3.69
C PHE A 43 7.99 3.67 4.79
N LEU A 44 7.28 4.57 5.46
CA LEU A 44 7.80 5.35 6.58
C LEU A 44 7.51 4.64 7.91
N ILE A 45 8.37 4.84 8.90
CA ILE A 45 8.23 4.21 10.22
C ILE A 45 6.89 4.52 10.89
N THR A 46 6.29 5.67 10.55
CA THR A 46 4.99 6.13 11.02
C THR A 46 3.83 5.26 10.52
N GLY A 47 3.91 4.73 9.30
CA GLY A 47 2.93 3.78 8.75
C GLY A 47 3.17 2.35 9.23
N LEU A 48 4.43 1.97 9.49
CA LEU A 48 4.78 0.64 9.99
C LEU A 48 4.34 0.45 11.45
N ASN A 49 4.77 1.34 12.33
CA ASN A 49 4.59 1.22 13.77
C ASN A 49 3.29 1.88 14.27
N GLY A 50 2.61 2.63 13.40
CA GLY A 50 1.63 3.62 13.82
C GLY A 50 2.31 4.84 14.47
N LEU A 51 1.60 5.95 14.52
CA LEU A 51 2.11 7.18 15.14
C LEU A 51 1.71 7.21 16.63
N GLU A 52 2.67 7.04 17.53
CA GLU A 52 2.45 7.19 18.98
C GLU A 52 2.73 8.63 19.41
N ILE A 53 1.82 9.55 19.11
CA ILE A 53 1.87 10.91 19.69
C ILE A 53 0.45 11.38 20.02
N LEU A 54 0.18 11.46 21.32
CA LEU A 54 -1.04 11.90 22.03
C LEU A 54 -2.29 10.99 22.02
N PRO A 55 -3.06 10.94 23.14
CA PRO A 55 -4.14 9.96 23.33
C PRO A 55 -5.45 10.27 22.60
N SER A 56 -5.53 11.33 21.80
CA SER A 56 -6.83 11.92 21.41
C SER A 56 -7.06 12.12 19.92
N LEU A 57 -6.13 11.76 19.04
CA LEU A 57 -6.38 11.75 17.59
C LEU A 57 -6.31 10.32 17.09
N LEU A 58 -7.36 9.90 16.39
CA LEU A 58 -7.59 8.56 15.87
C LEU A 58 -6.32 8.01 15.19
N ARG A 59 -5.74 6.97 15.77
CA ARG A 59 -4.45 6.41 15.37
C ARG A 59 -4.59 5.54 14.11
N PRO A 60 -3.67 5.62 13.14
CA PRO A 60 -3.43 4.50 12.23
C PRO A 60 -2.97 3.31 13.07
N GLN A 61 -3.66 2.18 12.97
CA GLN A 61 -3.22 0.91 13.56
C GLN A 61 -1.83 0.59 12.98
N PRO A 62 -0.90 0.01 13.75
CA PRO A 62 0.33 -0.53 13.17
C PRO A 62 -0.03 -1.46 12.01
N THR A 63 0.70 -1.36 10.90
CA THR A 63 0.41 -2.19 9.74
C THR A 63 0.83 -3.62 10.02
N HIS A 64 -0.09 -4.58 9.92
CA HIS A 64 0.19 -5.96 10.30
C HIS A 64 1.08 -6.63 9.24
N PRO A 65 2.05 -7.50 9.62
CA PRO A 65 2.95 -8.16 8.67
C PRO A 65 2.23 -8.91 7.53
N SER A 66 1.05 -9.47 7.79
CA SER A 66 0.24 -10.14 6.76
C SER A 66 -0.24 -9.20 5.66
N GLN A 67 -0.49 -7.92 5.97
CA GLN A 67 -0.91 -6.93 4.99
C GLN A 67 0.25 -6.58 4.04
N PHE A 68 1.49 -6.49 4.55
CA PHE A 68 2.68 -6.32 3.71
C PHE A 68 2.94 -7.52 2.80
N ILE A 69 2.71 -8.74 3.29
CA ILE A 69 2.82 -9.94 2.45
C ILE A 69 1.79 -9.89 1.31
N SER A 70 0.56 -9.41 1.59
CA SER A 70 -0.47 -9.21 0.56
C SER A 70 -0.05 -8.17 -0.49
N LEU A 71 0.53 -7.07 -0.04
CA LEU A 71 1.08 -6.04 -0.92
C LEU A 71 2.24 -6.58 -1.76
N ALA A 72 3.19 -7.30 -1.17
CA ALA A 72 4.32 -7.89 -1.89
C ALA A 72 3.87 -8.90 -2.98
N LYS A 73 2.84 -9.70 -2.70
CA LYS A 73 2.24 -10.62 -3.69
C LYS A 73 1.70 -9.89 -4.92
N THR A 74 1.25 -8.65 -4.75
CA THR A 74 0.76 -7.81 -5.84
C THR A 74 1.88 -7.47 -6.84
N PHE A 75 3.12 -7.30 -6.37
CA PHE A 75 4.29 -6.98 -7.23
C PHE A 75 5.01 -8.23 -7.76
N LEU A 76 5.02 -9.31 -6.99
CA LEU A 76 5.72 -10.54 -7.38
C LEU A 76 4.97 -11.38 -8.42
N CYS A 77 3.67 -11.14 -8.61
CA CYS A 77 2.89 -11.78 -9.68
C CYS A 77 3.18 -11.22 -11.08
N GLY A 78 4.08 -10.24 -11.21
CA GLY A 78 4.54 -9.67 -12.48
C GLY A 78 6.02 -9.96 -12.80
N ALA A 79 6.67 -10.85 -12.06
CA ALA A 79 8.04 -11.28 -12.33
C ALA A 79 8.02 -12.63 -13.08
N ASP A 80 7.58 -12.58 -14.34
CA ASP A 80 7.85 -13.61 -15.35
C ASP A 80 8.93 -13.09 -16.32
#